data_AF-A0A835G9G2-F1
#
_entry.id   AF-A0A835G9G2-F1
#
_cell.length_a   1.000
_cell.length_b   1.000
_cell.length_c   1.000
_cell.angle_alpha   90.00
_cell.angle_beta   90.00
_cell.angle_gamma   90.00
#
_symmetry.space_group_name_H-M   'P 1'
#
loop_
_entity.id
_entity.type
_entity.pdbx_description
1 polymer ?
#
loop_
_entity_poly.entity_id
_entity_poly.type
_entity_poly.pdbx_seq_one_letter_code
_entity_poly.pdbx_strand_id
1 'polypeptide(L)'
;MDSLFTEGSTKLRLADWQPANKIEKLQEIKLEKDRSLINDVIRKTLIEVAETGRWQSITYAVELLKQSECDVESLKVTNQRLKTTRKALAAELNAKRNQWALELRNADQKVAVLRDKMSDDLHNANTRLCYAEKWLFARFESLELKLDVPRAPPRAPTTSNGSMKSCSKLMNCRSKTIKNEHEKTLEYWRHRYDTDIAEISSRSQKKLEQLLIATSKRTELQKLYDLHEGEMRGWLTFKRERAARLEREERLRKSAMRIQAWWRGVMVRRALGQFKYLKNIKGKGKKK
;
A
#
# COMPACT_ATOMS: atom_id res chain seq x y z
N MET A 1 -17.17 15.76 64.84
CA MET A 1 -16.46 16.87 64.17
C MET A 1 -15.26 16.26 63.45
N ASP A 2 -15.43 15.15 62.72
CA ASP A 2 -14.33 14.19 62.47
C ASP A 2 -14.27 13.60 61.05
N SER A 3 -15.05 14.11 60.09
CA SER A 3 -15.02 13.58 58.71
C SER A 3 -14.02 14.29 57.78
N LEU A 4 -13.42 15.40 58.21
CA LEU A 4 -12.57 16.25 57.36
C LEU A 4 -11.08 15.87 57.38
N PHE A 5 -10.64 15.02 58.30
CA PHE A 5 -9.22 14.73 58.48
C PHE A 5 -8.68 13.61 57.58
N THR A 6 -9.53 12.72 57.08
CA THR A 6 -9.09 11.56 56.28
C THR A 6 -9.14 11.80 54.76
N GLU A 7 -10.05 12.65 54.26
CA GLU A 7 -10.15 12.94 52.82
C GLU A 7 -9.02 13.84 52.28
N GLY A 8 -8.45 14.71 53.12
CA GLY A 8 -7.39 15.65 52.71
C GLY A 8 -6.02 15.01 52.51
N SER A 9 -5.68 13.97 53.28
CA SER A 9 -4.31 13.45 53.37
C SER A 9 -3.89 12.65 52.13
N THR A 10 -4.82 11.95 51.46
CA THR A 10 -4.52 11.18 50.24
C THR A 10 -4.52 12.02 48.97
N LYS A 11 -5.36 13.07 48.90
CA LYS A 11 -5.42 14.00 47.74
C LYS A 11 -4.16 14.88 47.62
N LEU A 12 -3.45 15.12 48.72
CA LEU A 12 -2.22 15.90 48.74
C LEU A 12 -0.97 15.10 48.28
N ARG A 13 -0.97 13.76 48.38
CA ARG A 13 0.17 12.92 47.96
C ARG A 13 0.17 12.54 46.46
N LEU A 14 -0.96 12.65 45.78
CA LEU A 14 -1.11 12.28 44.36
C LEU A 14 -1.09 13.48 43.40
N ALA A 15 -0.99 14.71 43.92
CA ALA A 15 -1.11 15.94 43.12
C ALA A 15 0.01 16.14 42.08
N ASP A 16 1.14 15.44 42.23
CA ASP A 16 2.34 15.60 41.38
C ASP A 16 2.58 14.41 40.43
N TRP A 17 1.74 13.38 40.46
CA TRP A 17 1.88 12.23 39.56
C TRP A 17 1.11 12.48 38.25
N GLN A 18 1.78 12.32 37.10
CA GLN A 18 1.17 12.43 35.78
C GLN A 18 1.31 11.07 35.08
N PRO A 19 0.22 10.49 34.55
CA PRO A 19 0.28 9.23 33.84
C PRO A 19 1.08 9.40 32.54
N ALA A 20 2.16 8.63 32.39
CA ALA A 20 3.03 8.64 31.22
C ALA A 20 2.41 7.88 30.04
N ASN A 21 1.52 6.92 30.33
CA ASN A 21 0.93 6.04 29.34
C ASN A 21 -0.61 6.02 29.35
N LYS A 22 -1.20 5.64 28.21
CA LYS A 22 -2.67 5.50 28.06
C LYS A 22 -3.27 4.48 29.04
N ILE A 23 -2.50 3.45 29.40
CA ILE A 23 -2.89 2.42 30.37
C ILE A 23 -2.96 3.01 31.78
N GLU A 24 -1.93 3.78 32.18
CA GLU A 24 -1.87 4.45 33.49
C GLU A 24 -3.01 5.45 33.64
N LYS A 25 -3.34 6.19 32.58
CA LYS A 25 -4.50 7.10 32.58
C LYS A 25 -5.83 6.36 32.76
N LEU A 26 -5.97 5.17 32.19
CA LEU A 26 -7.17 4.34 32.40
C LEU A 26 -7.23 3.75 33.81
N GLN A 27 -6.08 3.38 34.39
CA GLN A 27 -5.98 2.92 35.77
C GLN A 27 -6.34 4.03 36.77
N GLU A 28 -5.89 5.27 36.52
CA GLU A 28 -6.25 6.43 37.33
C GLU A 28 -7.76 6.71 37.30
N ILE A 29 -8.37 6.72 36.10
CA ILE A 29 -9.81 6.90 35.95
C ILE A 29 -10.58 5.77 36.66
N LYS A 30 -10.08 4.53 36.61
CA LYS A 30 -10.67 3.40 37.33
C LYS A 30 -10.58 3.61 38.84
N LEU A 31 -9.41 3.98 39.36
CA LEU A 31 -9.18 4.23 40.78
C LEU A 31 -10.07 5.35 41.32
N GLU A 32 -10.25 6.44 40.58
CA GLU A 32 -11.13 7.54 41.01
C GLU A 32 -12.59 7.10 41.04
N LYS A 33 -13.04 6.31 40.05
CA LYS A 33 -14.37 5.71 40.03
C LYS A 33 -14.57 4.74 41.20
N ASP A 34 -13.64 3.82 41.42
CA ASP A 34 -13.71 2.84 42.50
C ASP A 34 -13.75 3.55 43.87
N ARG A 35 -12.94 4.59 44.05
CA ARG A 35 -12.95 5.44 45.26
C ARG A 35 -14.28 6.14 45.46
N SER A 36 -14.84 6.75 44.41
CA SER A 36 -16.15 7.41 44.48
C SER A 36 -17.26 6.43 44.85
N LEU A 37 -17.23 5.23 44.24
CA LEU A 37 -18.21 4.18 44.46
C LEU A 37 -18.13 3.63 45.89
N ILE A 38 -16.93 3.37 46.40
CA ILE A 38 -16.72 2.95 47.80
C ILE A 38 -17.22 4.03 48.78
N ASN A 39 -16.90 5.29 48.54
CA ASN A 39 -17.36 6.39 49.39
C ASN A 39 -18.89 6.53 49.39
N ASP A 40 -19.53 6.37 48.24
CA ASP A 40 -20.99 6.45 48.11
C ASP A 40 -21.68 5.27 48.77
N VAL A 41 -21.15 4.04 48.61
CA VAL A 41 -21.66 2.85 49.28
C VAL A 41 -21.49 2.97 50.79
N ILE A 42 -20.31 3.35 51.28
CA ILE A 42 -20.07 3.54 52.72
C ILE A 42 -21.02 4.61 53.28
N ARG A 43 -21.17 5.75 52.61
CA ARG A 43 -22.09 6.81 53.04
C ARG A 43 -23.54 6.31 53.11
N LYS A 44 -24.03 5.61 52.08
CA LYS A 44 -25.39 5.05 52.04
C LYS A 44 -25.59 4.01 53.14
N THR A 45 -24.61 3.14 53.37
CA THR A 45 -24.69 2.12 54.42
C THR A 45 -24.69 2.71 55.83
N LEU A 46 -23.90 3.76 56.08
CA LEU A 46 -23.93 4.46 57.37
C LEU A 46 -25.29 5.10 57.65
N ILE A 47 -25.93 5.67 56.63
CA ILE A 47 -27.28 6.24 56.74
C ILE A 47 -28.31 5.12 56.97
N GLU A 48 -28.29 4.05 56.17
CA GLU A 48 -29.21 2.90 56.33
C GLU A 48 -29.09 2.24 57.70
N VAL A 49 -27.88 2.05 58.21
CA VAL A 49 -27.63 1.43 59.53
C VAL A 49 -28.14 2.35 60.64
N ALA A 50 -27.95 3.67 60.52
CA ALA A 50 -28.43 4.63 61.51
C ALA A 50 -29.96 4.76 61.52
N GLU A 51 -30.62 4.67 60.37
CA GLU A 51 -32.07 4.88 60.25
C GLU A 51 -32.89 3.60 60.42
N THR A 52 -32.39 2.46 59.93
CA THR A 52 -33.17 1.22 59.81
C THR A 52 -32.51 -0.01 60.44
N GLY A 53 -31.24 0.10 60.86
CA GLY A 53 -30.46 -1.03 61.38
C GLY A 53 -30.13 -2.11 60.35
N ARG A 54 -30.39 -1.87 59.06
CA ARG A 54 -30.14 -2.79 57.95
C ARG A 54 -28.93 -2.33 57.11
N TRP A 55 -28.35 -3.23 56.33
CA TRP A 55 -27.17 -2.97 55.48
C TRP A 55 -27.37 -3.44 54.02
N GLN A 56 -28.57 -3.26 53.49
CA GLN A 56 -28.92 -3.77 52.15
C GLN A 56 -28.11 -3.11 51.03
N SER A 57 -27.75 -1.84 51.19
CA SER A 57 -26.91 -1.11 50.24
C SER A 57 -25.54 -1.75 50.02
N ILE A 58 -24.91 -2.34 51.05
CA ILE A 58 -23.60 -2.98 50.89
C ILE A 58 -23.73 -4.34 50.21
N THR A 59 -24.77 -5.11 50.54
CA THR A 59 -25.02 -6.42 49.94
C THR A 59 -25.32 -6.30 48.45
N TYR A 60 -26.14 -5.32 48.05
CA TYR A 60 -26.43 -5.05 46.66
C TYR A 60 -25.18 -4.59 45.88
N ALA A 61 -24.36 -3.71 46.47
CA ALA A 61 -23.11 -3.29 45.84
C ALA A 61 -22.13 -4.45 45.63
N VAL A 62 -22.03 -5.37 46.60
CA VAL A 62 -21.20 -6.58 46.49
C VAL A 62 -21.72 -7.53 45.41
N GLU A 63 -23.02 -7.74 45.31
CA GLU A 63 -23.63 -8.55 44.24
C GLU A 63 -23.39 -7.95 42.85
N LEU A 64 -23.54 -6.63 42.72
CA LEU A 64 -23.26 -5.92 41.47
C LEU A 64 -21.79 -6.04 41.06
N LEU A 65 -20.85 -5.95 42.01
CA LEU A 65 -19.43 -6.15 41.74
C LEU A 65 -19.15 -7.58 41.27
N LYS A 66 -19.73 -8.59 41.91
CA LYS A 66 -19.60 -9.99 41.48
C LYS A 66 -20.12 -10.22 40.06
N GLN A 67 -21.28 -9.65 39.72
CA GLN A 67 -21.81 -9.72 38.35
C GLN A 67 -20.87 -9.06 37.34
N SER A 68 -20.32 -7.89 37.67
CA SER A 68 -19.38 -7.19 36.79
C SER A 68 -18.09 -7.98 36.56
N GLU A 69 -17.60 -8.73 37.55
CA GLU A 69 -16.44 -9.62 37.38
C GLU A 69 -16.74 -10.80 36.45
N CYS A 70 -17.93 -11.39 36.57
CA CYS A 70 -18.39 -12.43 35.64
C CYS A 70 -18.48 -11.91 34.20
N ASP A 71 -19.02 -10.71 33.99
CA ASP A 71 -19.11 -10.09 32.67
C ASP A 71 -17.72 -9.84 32.06
N VAL A 72 -16.77 -9.35 32.85
CA VAL A 72 -15.38 -9.13 32.41
C VAL A 72 -14.73 -10.44 31.97
N GLU A 73 -14.92 -11.53 32.71
CA GLU A 73 -14.34 -12.82 32.35
C GLU A 73 -14.97 -13.39 31.06
N SER A 74 -16.28 -13.24 30.89
CA SER A 74 -16.98 -13.60 29.65
C SER A 74 -16.44 -12.80 28.43
N LEU A 75 -16.17 -11.50 28.63
CA LEU A 75 -15.60 -10.63 27.61
C LEU A 75 -14.16 -11.02 27.26
N LYS A 76 -13.35 -11.47 28.22
CA LYS A 76 -12.00 -11.98 27.94
C LYS A 76 -12.05 -13.24 27.08
N VAL A 77 -12.89 -14.21 27.43
CA VAL A 77 -13.02 -15.47 26.68
C VAL A 77 -13.50 -15.21 25.25
N THR A 78 -14.52 -14.36 25.08
CA THR A 78 -15.01 -13.98 23.74
C THR A 78 -13.94 -13.22 22.94
N ASN A 79 -13.19 -12.30 23.56
CA ASN A 79 -12.09 -11.59 22.90
C ASN A 79 -10.97 -12.53 22.44
N GLN A 80 -10.61 -13.52 23.25
CA GLN A 80 -9.63 -14.55 22.89
C GLN A 80 -10.12 -15.38 21.70
N ARG A 81 -11.40 -15.82 21.71
CA ARG A 81 -12.02 -16.53 20.59
C ARG A 81 -12.06 -15.69 19.31
N LEU A 82 -12.36 -14.40 19.41
CA LEU A 82 -12.33 -13.48 18.27
C LEU A 82 -10.90 -13.30 17.74
N LYS A 83 -9.90 -13.25 18.61
CA LYS A 83 -8.49 -13.19 18.19
C LYS A 83 -8.04 -14.45 17.46
N THR A 84 -8.41 -15.63 17.94
CA THR A 84 -8.03 -16.91 17.30
C THR A 84 -8.74 -17.07 15.95
N THR A 85 -10.04 -16.80 15.88
CA THR A 85 -10.80 -16.82 14.61
C THR A 85 -10.28 -15.82 13.60
N ARG A 86 -9.97 -14.58 14.02
CA ARG A 86 -9.35 -13.57 13.13
C ARG A 86 -8.01 -14.03 12.59
N LYS A 87 -7.17 -14.66 13.41
CA LYS A 87 -5.87 -15.21 12.96
C LYS A 87 -6.07 -16.36 11.97
N ALA A 88 -7.02 -17.26 12.23
CA ALA A 88 -7.33 -18.37 11.33
C ALA A 88 -7.83 -17.87 9.96
N LEU A 89 -8.78 -16.93 9.95
CA LEU A 89 -9.27 -16.32 8.71
C LEU A 89 -8.17 -15.58 7.94
N ALA A 90 -7.29 -14.87 8.63
CA ALA A 90 -6.16 -14.21 7.98
C ALA A 90 -5.19 -15.22 7.33
N ALA A 91 -4.95 -16.36 7.99
CA ALA A 91 -4.14 -17.44 7.43
C ALA A 91 -4.79 -18.08 6.21
N GLU A 92 -6.10 -18.34 6.27
CA GLU A 92 -6.87 -18.90 5.15
C GLU A 92 -6.87 -17.96 3.93
N LEU A 93 -7.11 -16.67 4.15
CA LEU A 93 -7.05 -15.66 3.09
C LEU A 93 -5.66 -15.60 2.45
N ASN A 94 -4.60 -15.68 3.25
CA ASN A 94 -3.23 -15.68 2.72
C ASN A 94 -2.93 -16.96 1.92
N ALA A 95 -3.41 -18.12 2.39
CA ALA A 95 -3.28 -19.39 1.67
C ALA A 95 -4.02 -19.34 0.32
N LYS A 96 -5.26 -18.83 0.29
CA LYS A 96 -6.04 -18.65 -0.95
C LYS A 96 -5.37 -17.69 -1.92
N ARG A 97 -4.85 -16.56 -1.42
CA ARG A 97 -4.07 -15.61 -2.23
C ARG A 97 -2.86 -16.28 -2.89
N ASN A 98 -2.10 -17.07 -2.13
CA ASN A 98 -0.92 -17.78 -2.66
C ASN A 98 -1.31 -18.85 -3.67
N GLN A 99 -2.40 -19.57 -3.42
CA GLN A 99 -2.96 -20.54 -4.35
C GLN A 99 -3.31 -19.88 -5.69
N TRP A 100 -4.08 -18.78 -5.67
CA TRP A 100 -4.46 -18.07 -6.89
C TRP A 100 -3.27 -17.46 -7.64
N ALA A 101 -2.25 -16.98 -6.92
CA ALA A 101 -1.02 -16.49 -7.54
C ALA A 101 -0.27 -17.62 -8.29
N LEU A 102 -0.25 -18.83 -7.72
CA LEU A 102 0.35 -19.99 -8.38
C LEU A 102 -0.46 -20.46 -9.59
N GLU A 103 -1.79 -20.52 -9.46
CA GLU A 103 -2.70 -20.87 -10.55
C GLU A 103 -2.58 -19.89 -11.72
N LEU A 104 -2.49 -18.58 -11.43
CA LEU A 104 -2.28 -17.55 -12.43
C LEU A 104 -0.94 -17.76 -13.17
N ARG A 105 0.15 -17.96 -12.43
CA ARG A 105 1.47 -18.23 -13.04
C ARG A 105 1.45 -19.48 -13.91
N ASN A 106 0.76 -20.53 -13.49
CA ASN A 106 0.62 -21.75 -14.27
C ASN A 106 -0.21 -21.53 -15.54
N ALA A 107 -1.27 -20.72 -15.46
CA ALA A 107 -2.06 -20.33 -16.62
C ALA A 107 -1.22 -19.50 -17.61
N ASP A 108 -0.46 -18.52 -17.12
CA ASP A 108 0.44 -17.71 -17.95
C ASP A 108 1.49 -18.57 -18.66
N GLN A 109 2.06 -19.55 -17.97
CA GLN A 109 3.00 -20.50 -18.56
C GLN A 109 2.33 -21.34 -19.66
N LYS A 110 1.11 -21.84 -19.43
CA LYS A 110 0.35 -22.57 -20.46
C LYS A 110 0.06 -21.69 -21.67
N VAL A 111 -0.33 -20.44 -21.46
CA VAL A 111 -0.60 -19.47 -22.53
C VAL A 111 0.68 -19.15 -23.31
N ALA A 112 1.84 -19.05 -22.66
CA ALA A 112 3.13 -18.89 -23.34
C ALA A 112 3.44 -20.10 -24.24
N VAL A 113 3.40 -21.32 -23.69
CA VAL A 113 3.67 -22.56 -24.44
C VAL A 113 2.72 -22.73 -25.63
N LEU A 114 1.43 -22.43 -25.45
CA LEU A 114 0.46 -22.51 -26.54
C LEU A 114 0.71 -21.47 -27.65
N ARG A 115 1.15 -20.26 -27.28
CA ARG A 115 1.53 -19.23 -28.26
C ARG A 115 2.74 -19.65 -29.06
N ASP A 116 3.78 -20.17 -28.40
CA ASP A 116 4.99 -20.65 -29.05
C ASP A 116 4.66 -21.78 -30.02
N LYS A 117 3.87 -22.77 -29.57
CA LYS A 117 3.42 -23.88 -30.42
C LYS A 117 2.65 -23.41 -31.64
N MET A 118 1.72 -22.46 -31.47
CA MET A 118 0.94 -21.91 -32.58
C MET A 118 1.85 -21.18 -33.59
N SER A 119 2.85 -20.44 -33.09
CA SER A 119 3.85 -19.78 -33.95
C SER A 119 4.69 -20.78 -34.73
N ASP A 120 5.15 -21.85 -34.08
CA ASP A 120 5.93 -22.91 -34.71
C ASP A 120 5.11 -23.67 -35.76
N ASP A 121 3.85 -24.00 -35.45
CA ASP A 121 2.94 -24.67 -36.39
C ASP A 121 2.68 -23.79 -37.62
N LEU A 122 2.48 -22.48 -37.43
CA LEU A 122 2.32 -21.53 -38.53
C LEU A 122 3.60 -21.43 -39.38
N HIS A 123 4.77 -21.34 -38.75
CA HIS A 123 6.05 -21.28 -39.45
C HIS A 123 6.32 -22.55 -40.26
N ASN A 124 6.03 -23.72 -39.67
CA ASN A 124 6.15 -25.02 -40.34
C ASN A 124 5.19 -25.13 -41.53
N ALA A 125 3.93 -24.71 -41.36
CA ALA A 125 2.95 -24.69 -42.46
C ALA A 125 3.41 -23.79 -43.62
N ASN A 126 3.87 -22.58 -43.33
CA ASN A 126 4.41 -21.64 -44.33
C ASN A 126 5.63 -22.21 -45.05
N THR A 127 6.53 -22.87 -44.31
CA THR A 127 7.72 -23.51 -44.88
C THR A 127 7.35 -24.65 -45.83
N ARG A 128 6.38 -25.49 -45.45
CA ARG A 128 5.86 -26.57 -46.29
C ARG A 128 5.19 -26.03 -47.55
N LEU A 129 4.41 -24.96 -47.43
CA LEU A 129 3.76 -24.31 -48.57
C LEU A 129 4.80 -23.77 -49.55
N CYS A 130 5.80 -23.02 -49.07
CA CYS A 130 6.90 -22.51 -49.89
C CYS A 130 7.69 -23.64 -50.59
N TYR A 131 7.91 -24.75 -49.89
CA TYR A 131 8.55 -25.93 -50.49
C TYR A 131 7.69 -26.54 -51.60
N ALA A 132 6.39 -26.71 -51.37
CA ALA A 132 5.46 -27.25 -52.36
C ALA A 132 5.36 -26.35 -53.60
N GLU A 133 5.28 -25.03 -53.41
CA GLU A 133 5.30 -24.05 -54.50
C GLU A 133 6.57 -24.18 -55.35
N LYS A 134 7.74 -24.14 -54.71
CA LYS A 134 9.04 -24.31 -55.42
C LYS A 134 9.13 -25.64 -56.14
N TRP A 135 8.63 -26.71 -55.54
CA TRP A 135 8.60 -28.03 -56.17
C TRP A 135 7.70 -28.05 -57.41
N LEU A 136 6.51 -27.44 -57.34
CA LEU A 136 5.60 -27.31 -58.48
C LEU A 136 6.21 -26.47 -59.59
N PHE A 137 6.84 -25.35 -59.26
CA PHE A 137 7.55 -24.50 -60.23
C PHE A 137 8.67 -25.26 -60.95
N ALA A 138 9.53 -25.96 -60.20
CA ALA A 138 10.60 -26.77 -60.81
C ALA A 138 10.04 -27.88 -61.72
N ARG A 139 8.90 -28.47 -61.35
CA ARG A 139 8.24 -29.49 -62.18
C ARG A 139 7.65 -28.88 -63.45
N PHE A 140 7.03 -27.71 -63.35
CA PHE A 140 6.54 -26.95 -64.49
C PHE A 140 7.68 -26.62 -65.47
N GLU A 141 8.78 -26.03 -64.98
CA GLU A 141 9.97 -25.74 -65.79
C GLU A 141 10.52 -26.99 -66.47
N SER A 142 10.56 -28.13 -65.76
CA SER A 142 11.03 -29.40 -66.34
C SER A 142 10.13 -29.95 -67.45
N LEU A 143 8.82 -29.68 -67.38
CA LEU A 143 7.85 -30.09 -68.40
C LEU A 143 7.90 -29.16 -69.61
N GLU A 144 7.95 -27.85 -69.36
CA GLU A 144 8.12 -26.83 -70.39
C GLU A 144 9.38 -27.12 -71.22
N LEU A 145 10.51 -27.41 -70.56
CA LEU A 145 11.76 -27.74 -71.21
C LEU A 145 11.71 -29.07 -72.01
N LYS A 146 10.83 -30.01 -71.64
CA LYS A 146 10.61 -31.25 -72.42
C LYS A 146 9.70 -31.02 -73.63
N LEU A 147 8.76 -30.09 -73.55
CA LEU A 147 7.85 -29.74 -74.64
C LEU A 147 8.56 -28.87 -75.69
N ASP A 148 9.46 -27.98 -75.26
CA ASP A 148 10.25 -27.11 -76.13
C ASP A 148 11.41 -27.81 -76.85
N VAL A 149 11.68 -29.08 -76.54
CA VAL A 149 12.68 -29.88 -77.27
C VAL A 149 11.97 -30.63 -78.41
N PRO A 150 12.20 -30.27 -79.69
CA PRO A 150 11.67 -31.04 -80.81
C PRO A 150 12.22 -32.46 -80.72
N ARG A 151 11.35 -33.47 -80.78
CA ARG A 151 11.74 -34.89 -80.78
C ARG A 151 12.65 -35.14 -82.00
N ALA A 152 13.96 -35.20 -81.79
CA ALA A 152 14.92 -35.36 -82.86
C ALA A 152 14.76 -36.75 -83.50
N PRO A 153 14.74 -36.86 -84.85
CA PRO A 153 14.88 -38.15 -85.52
C PRO A 153 16.28 -38.75 -85.24
N PRO A 154 16.47 -40.08 -85.39
CA PRO A 154 17.74 -40.76 -85.11
C PRO A 154 18.88 -40.08 -85.88
N ARG A 155 19.88 -39.55 -85.16
CA ARG A 155 20.96 -38.76 -85.75
C ARG A 155 21.92 -39.64 -86.54
N ALA A 156 22.06 -39.33 -87.84
CA ALA A 156 23.26 -39.65 -88.61
C ALA A 156 24.39 -38.66 -88.24
N PRO A 157 25.68 -39.05 -88.36
CA PRO A 157 26.80 -38.23 -87.92
C PRO A 157 27.13 -37.19 -89.00
N THR A 158 27.06 -35.90 -88.68
CA THR A 158 27.56 -34.85 -89.58
C THR A 158 28.24 -33.72 -88.80
N THR A 159 29.55 -33.64 -89.03
CA THR A 159 30.38 -32.43 -89.10
C THR A 159 30.07 -31.30 -88.10
N SER A 160 30.62 -31.50 -86.90
CA SER A 160 30.89 -30.45 -85.91
C SER A 160 31.88 -29.43 -86.46
N ASN A 161 31.45 -28.18 -86.66
CA ASN A 161 32.26 -26.96 -86.53
C ASN A 161 31.42 -25.66 -86.63
N GLY A 162 30.18 -25.72 -87.13
CA GLY A 162 29.23 -24.59 -87.13
C GLY A 162 28.35 -24.48 -85.88
N SER A 163 27.97 -25.61 -85.25
CA SER A 163 27.07 -25.62 -84.10
C SER A 163 27.72 -25.08 -82.81
N MET A 164 29.03 -25.20 -82.67
CA MET A 164 29.76 -24.81 -81.46
C MET A 164 29.79 -23.29 -81.25
N LYS A 165 29.86 -22.51 -82.35
CA LYS A 165 29.81 -21.03 -82.30
C LYS A 165 28.40 -20.51 -81.98
N SER A 166 27.36 -21.15 -82.52
CA SER A 166 25.97 -20.78 -82.24
C SER A 166 25.56 -21.16 -80.80
N CYS A 167 25.97 -22.35 -80.34
CA CYS A 167 25.75 -22.81 -78.98
C CYS A 167 26.50 -21.93 -77.95
N SER A 168 27.74 -21.53 -78.24
CA SER A 168 28.50 -20.59 -77.40
C SER A 168 27.81 -19.23 -77.27
N LYS A 169 27.24 -18.70 -78.37
CA LYS A 169 26.52 -17.42 -78.36
C LYS A 169 25.21 -17.49 -77.57
N LEU A 170 24.47 -18.59 -77.71
CA LEU A 170 23.26 -18.89 -76.93
C LEU A 170 23.55 -19.04 -75.43
N MET A 171 24.62 -19.77 -75.07
CA MET A 171 25.07 -19.92 -73.68
C MET A 171 25.49 -18.58 -73.06
N ASN A 172 26.19 -17.75 -73.83
CA ASN A 172 26.57 -16.41 -73.38
C ASN A 172 25.36 -15.49 -73.18
N CYS A 173 24.34 -15.56 -74.04
CA CYS A 173 23.09 -14.82 -73.85
C CYS A 173 22.33 -15.30 -72.61
N ARG A 174 22.18 -16.63 -72.42
CA ARG A 174 21.52 -17.23 -71.26
C ARG A 174 22.23 -16.88 -69.95
N SER A 175 23.56 -16.91 -69.95
CA SER A 175 24.37 -16.51 -68.78
C SER A 175 24.19 -15.04 -68.44
N LYS A 176 24.11 -14.15 -69.43
CA LYS A 176 23.85 -12.72 -69.21
C LYS A 176 22.44 -12.46 -68.66
N THR A 177 21.42 -13.14 -69.17
CA THR A 177 20.05 -13.02 -68.62
C THR A 177 19.96 -13.50 -67.18
N ILE A 178 20.58 -14.64 -66.86
CA ILE A 178 20.61 -15.19 -65.49
C ILE A 178 21.33 -14.23 -64.54
N LYS A 179 22.48 -13.66 -64.94
CA LYS A 179 23.19 -12.65 -64.15
C LYS A 179 22.34 -11.41 -63.88
N ASN A 180 21.67 -10.89 -64.91
CA ASN A 180 20.79 -9.73 -64.76
C ASN A 180 19.60 -10.01 -63.83
N GLU A 181 19.02 -11.22 -63.84
CA GLU A 181 17.94 -11.61 -62.93
C GLU A 181 18.42 -11.74 -61.48
N HIS A 182 19.61 -12.31 -61.28
CA HIS A 182 20.23 -12.35 -59.95
C HIS A 182 20.57 -10.96 -59.42
N GLU A 183 21.10 -10.07 -60.26
CA GLU A 183 21.38 -8.67 -59.89
C GLU A 183 20.10 -7.93 -59.46
N LYS A 184 19.01 -8.05 -60.24
CA LYS A 184 17.70 -7.49 -59.86
C LYS A 184 17.17 -8.06 -58.55
N THR A 185 17.33 -9.36 -58.34
CA THR A 185 16.90 -10.03 -57.10
C THR A 185 17.73 -9.53 -55.91
N LEU A 186 19.05 -9.37 -56.07
CA LEU A 186 19.93 -8.82 -55.04
C LEU A 186 19.61 -7.35 -54.75
N GLU A 187 19.30 -6.54 -55.77
CA GLU A 187 18.85 -5.16 -55.60
C GLU A 187 17.53 -5.07 -54.86
N TYR A 188 16.56 -5.93 -55.19
CA TYR A 188 15.29 -6.01 -54.47
C TYR A 188 15.50 -6.36 -52.99
N TRP A 189 16.31 -7.38 -52.68
CA TRP A 189 16.57 -7.77 -51.29
C TRP A 189 17.35 -6.70 -50.54
N ARG A 190 18.36 -6.08 -51.16
CA ARG A 190 19.10 -4.97 -50.57
C ARG A 190 18.16 -3.82 -50.23
N HIS A 191 17.33 -3.39 -51.18
CA HIS A 191 16.36 -2.32 -50.94
C HIS A 191 15.39 -2.68 -49.81
N ARG A 192 14.88 -3.92 -49.79
CA ARG A 192 13.99 -4.40 -48.74
C ARG A 192 14.66 -4.41 -47.36
N TYR A 193 15.91 -4.88 -47.27
CA TYR A 193 16.65 -4.85 -46.01
C TYR A 193 16.92 -3.42 -45.56
N ASP A 194 17.28 -2.51 -46.46
CA ASP A 194 17.47 -1.10 -46.13
C ASP A 194 16.18 -0.48 -45.59
N THR A 195 15.03 -0.79 -46.20
CA THR A 195 13.72 -0.32 -45.71
C THR A 195 13.36 -0.93 -44.36
N ASP A 196 13.57 -2.22 -44.16
CA ASP A 196 13.26 -2.92 -42.91
C ASP A 196 14.15 -2.41 -41.77
N ILE A 197 15.45 -2.20 -42.03
CA ILE A 197 16.40 -1.63 -41.07
C ILE A 197 16.00 -0.20 -40.70
N ALA A 198 15.64 0.63 -41.69
CA ALA A 198 15.18 1.99 -41.45
C ALA A 198 13.89 2.02 -40.61
N GLU A 199 12.94 1.11 -40.88
CA GLU A 199 11.69 1.01 -40.13
C GLU A 199 11.93 0.56 -38.69
N ILE A 200 12.72 -0.50 -38.48
CA ILE A 200 13.09 -1.00 -37.15
C ILE A 200 13.81 0.10 -36.35
N SER A 201 14.73 0.82 -36.99
CA SER A 201 15.47 1.92 -36.38
C SER A 201 14.54 3.06 -35.96
N SER A 202 13.61 3.46 -36.83
CA SER A 202 12.59 4.48 -36.51
C SER A 202 11.67 4.05 -35.36
N ARG A 203 11.22 2.79 -35.35
CA ARG A 203 10.39 2.24 -34.26
C ARG A 203 11.16 2.21 -32.94
N SER A 204 12.43 1.80 -32.97
CA SER A 204 13.32 1.78 -31.80
C SER A 204 13.52 3.19 -31.23
N GLN A 205 13.79 4.17 -32.09
CA GLN A 205 13.97 5.56 -31.69
C GLN A 205 12.69 6.14 -31.05
N LYS A 206 11.52 5.92 -31.64
CA LYS A 206 10.23 6.34 -31.05
C LYS A 206 10.01 5.72 -29.66
N LYS A 207 10.41 4.46 -29.46
CA LYS A 207 10.31 3.79 -28.16
C LYS A 207 11.28 4.39 -27.14
N LEU A 208 12.51 4.70 -27.53
CA LEU A 208 13.47 5.38 -26.68
C LEU A 208 12.97 6.77 -26.25
N GLU A 209 12.39 7.54 -27.18
CA GLU A 209 11.79 8.85 -26.87
C GLU A 209 10.61 8.70 -25.89
N GLN A 210 9.73 7.73 -26.11
CA GLN A 210 8.63 7.42 -25.18
C GLN A 210 9.14 7.07 -23.78
N LEU A 211 10.20 6.26 -23.68
CA LEU A 211 10.82 5.90 -22.41
C LEU A 211 11.46 7.11 -21.72
N LEU A 212 12.11 7.98 -22.48
CA LEU A 212 12.73 9.20 -21.94
C LEU A 212 11.67 10.14 -21.38
N ILE A 213 10.57 10.35 -22.11
CA ILE A 213 9.43 11.15 -21.65
C ILE A 213 8.80 10.52 -20.40
N ALA A 214 8.56 9.20 -20.39
CA ALA A 214 7.99 8.52 -19.22
C ALA A 214 8.91 8.63 -17.99
N THR A 215 10.22 8.51 -18.19
CA THR A 215 11.22 8.63 -17.12
C THR A 215 11.27 10.05 -16.57
N SER A 216 11.28 11.07 -17.44
CA SER A 216 11.23 12.47 -17.01
C SER A 216 9.98 12.75 -16.16
N LYS A 217 8.79 12.38 -16.65
CA LYS A 217 7.52 12.52 -15.91
C LYS A 217 7.55 11.80 -14.57
N ARG A 218 8.09 10.58 -14.51
CA ARG A 218 8.25 9.84 -13.25
C ARG A 218 9.15 10.59 -12.28
N THR A 219 10.28 11.13 -12.73
CA THR A 219 11.19 11.88 -11.85
C THR A 219 10.58 13.18 -11.33
N GLU A 220 9.78 13.88 -12.15
CA GLU A 220 9.01 15.06 -11.70
C GLU A 220 7.96 14.69 -10.65
N LEU A 221 7.18 13.63 -10.89
CA LEU A 221 6.19 13.15 -9.92
C LEU A 221 6.83 12.70 -8.60
N GLN A 222 8.01 12.06 -8.68
CA GLN A 222 8.75 11.67 -7.48
C GLN A 222 9.17 12.90 -6.67
N LYS A 223 9.72 13.93 -7.32
CA LYS A 223 10.09 15.19 -6.64
C LYS A 223 8.88 15.85 -5.95
N LEU A 224 7.72 15.85 -6.62
CA LEU A 224 6.50 16.40 -6.07
C LEU A 224 5.99 15.59 -4.87
N TYR A 225 6.07 14.27 -4.95
CA TYR A 225 5.74 13.38 -3.85
C TYR A 225 6.63 13.63 -2.63
N ASP A 226 7.94 13.71 -2.83
CA ASP A 226 8.91 13.94 -1.76
C ASP A 226 8.71 15.32 -1.10
N LEU A 227 8.36 16.34 -1.89
CA LEU A 227 8.00 17.68 -1.40
C LEU A 227 6.76 17.60 -0.50
N HIS A 228 5.66 17.02 -0.98
CA HIS A 228 4.43 16.89 -0.21
C HIS A 228 4.60 16.03 1.05
N GLU A 229 5.43 14.99 0.99
CA GLU A 229 5.77 14.20 2.17
C GLU A 229 6.50 15.05 3.23
N GLY A 230 7.42 15.90 2.79
CA GLY A 230 8.11 16.89 3.63
C GLY A 230 7.13 17.88 4.28
N GLU A 231 6.25 18.50 3.48
CA GLU A 231 5.24 19.44 3.96
C GLU A 231 4.27 18.79 4.95
N MET A 232 3.81 17.58 4.68
CA MET A 232 2.91 16.85 5.55
C MET A 232 3.58 16.51 6.90
N ARG A 233 4.86 16.09 6.88
CA ARG A 233 5.65 15.90 8.10
C ARG A 233 5.79 17.21 8.88
N GLY A 234 6.12 18.31 8.21
CA GLY A 234 6.23 19.64 8.81
C GLY A 234 4.91 20.14 9.41
N TRP A 235 3.78 19.87 8.76
CA TRP A 235 2.47 20.21 9.27
C TRP A 235 2.09 19.40 10.52
N LEU A 236 2.40 18.11 10.53
CA LEU A 236 2.20 17.23 11.69
C LEU A 236 3.03 17.67 12.88
N THR A 237 4.31 18.02 12.69
CA THR A 237 5.17 18.55 13.75
C THR A 237 4.66 19.89 14.26
N PHE A 238 4.33 20.83 13.37
CA PHE A 238 3.75 22.13 13.73
C PHE A 238 2.47 21.98 14.57
N LYS A 239 1.54 21.10 14.17
CA LYS A 239 0.32 20.85 14.95
C LYS A 239 0.62 20.31 16.35
N ARG A 240 1.56 19.36 16.46
CA ARG A 240 1.96 18.80 17.75
C ARG A 240 2.59 19.85 18.66
N GLU A 241 3.52 20.63 18.13
CA GLU A 241 4.18 21.71 18.88
C GLU A 241 3.19 22.79 19.32
N ARG A 242 2.27 23.19 18.44
CA ARG A 242 1.22 24.16 18.76
C ARG A 242 0.30 23.65 19.86
N ALA A 243 -0.12 22.39 19.80
CA ALA A 243 -0.94 21.77 20.85
C ALA A 243 -0.19 21.73 22.19
N ALA A 244 1.08 21.34 22.18
CA ALA A 244 1.92 21.31 23.39
C ALA A 244 2.14 22.72 23.98
N ARG A 245 2.27 23.76 23.14
CA ARG A 245 2.38 25.15 23.58
C ARG A 245 1.09 25.62 24.27
N LEU A 246 -0.06 25.42 23.63
CA LEU A 246 -1.37 25.78 24.20
C LEU A 246 -1.63 25.08 25.53
N GLU A 247 -1.25 23.80 25.65
CA GLU A 247 -1.38 23.06 26.90
C GLU A 247 -0.49 23.62 28.02
N ARG A 248 0.74 24.02 27.70
CA ARG A 248 1.65 24.68 28.66
C ARG A 248 1.10 26.03 29.11
N GLU A 249 0.64 26.86 28.17
CA GLU A 249 0.04 28.17 28.47
C GLU A 249 -1.20 28.02 29.36
N GLU A 250 -2.08 27.07 29.06
CA GLU A 250 -3.27 26.82 29.87
C GLU A 250 -2.93 26.32 31.28
N ARG A 251 -1.91 25.47 31.43
CA ARG A 251 -1.40 25.06 32.74
C ARG A 251 -0.86 26.24 33.53
N LEU A 252 -0.04 27.10 32.91
CA LEU A 252 0.49 28.30 33.54
C LEU A 252 -0.63 29.26 33.97
N ARG A 253 -1.63 29.47 33.10
CA ARG A 253 -2.80 30.31 33.39
C ARG A 253 -3.60 29.77 34.58
N LYS A 254 -3.87 28.46 34.62
CA LYS A 254 -4.55 27.80 35.75
C LYS A 254 -3.78 27.94 37.05
N SER A 255 -2.46 27.72 37.02
CA SER A 255 -1.60 27.90 38.19
C SER A 255 -1.58 29.35 38.68
N ALA A 256 -1.43 30.32 37.77
CA ALA A 256 -1.49 31.74 38.09
C ALA A 256 -2.83 32.13 38.70
N MET A 257 -3.95 31.66 38.14
CA MET A 257 -5.30 31.90 38.67
C MET A 257 -5.46 31.34 40.10
N ARG A 258 -4.93 30.13 40.36
CA ARG A 258 -4.93 29.54 41.71
C ARG A 258 -4.14 30.39 42.70
N ILE A 259 -2.94 30.83 42.33
CA ILE A 259 -2.09 31.70 43.17
C ILE A 259 -2.79 33.02 43.42
N GLN A 260 -3.36 33.65 42.39
CA GLN A 260 -4.11 34.89 42.51
C GLN A 260 -5.32 34.75 43.43
N ALA A 261 -6.15 33.71 43.24
CA ALA A 261 -7.30 33.45 44.09
C ALA A 261 -6.90 33.17 45.54
N TRP A 262 -5.85 32.38 45.76
CA TRP A 262 -5.30 32.11 47.08
C TRP A 262 -4.84 33.41 47.75
N TRP A 263 -4.05 34.24 47.05
CA TRP A 263 -3.55 35.50 47.58
C TRP A 263 -4.69 36.47 47.90
N ARG A 264 -5.69 36.59 47.03
CA ARG A 264 -6.90 37.40 47.28
C ARG A 264 -7.61 36.92 48.55
N GLY A 265 -7.75 35.62 48.74
CA GLY A 265 -8.29 35.03 49.97
C GLY A 265 -7.43 35.30 51.21
N VAL A 266 -6.10 35.24 51.09
CA VAL A 266 -5.17 35.59 52.17
C VAL A 266 -5.28 37.05 52.57
N MET A 267 -5.36 37.98 51.59
CA MET A 267 -5.53 39.40 51.86
C MET A 267 -6.80 39.68 52.67
N VAL A 268 -7.91 39.01 52.36
CA VAL A 268 -9.17 39.17 53.12
C VAL A 268 -9.03 38.56 54.53
N ARG A 269 -8.56 37.31 54.66
CA ARG A 269 -8.47 36.63 55.96
C ARG A 269 -7.48 37.28 56.91
N ARG A 270 -6.38 37.82 56.41
CA ARG A 270 -5.36 38.51 57.20
C ARG A 270 -5.57 40.03 57.25
N ALA A 271 -6.65 40.53 56.65
CA ALA A 271 -7.01 41.94 56.59
C ALA A 271 -5.84 42.84 56.12
N LEU A 272 -5.20 42.45 55.01
CA LEU A 272 -4.10 43.18 54.40
C LEU A 272 -4.63 44.21 53.38
N GLY A 273 -3.86 45.28 53.15
CA GLY A 273 -4.18 46.31 52.15
C GLY A 273 -5.53 47.00 52.37
N GLN A 274 -6.37 47.03 51.33
CA GLN A 274 -7.71 47.64 51.35
C GLN A 274 -8.69 46.97 52.33
N PHE A 275 -8.40 45.76 52.82
CA PHE A 275 -9.27 45.00 53.71
C PHE A 275 -8.97 45.19 55.21
N LYS A 276 -8.09 46.14 55.59
CA LYS A 276 -7.72 46.40 57.00
C LYS A 276 -8.91 46.67 57.92
N TYR A 277 -9.98 47.28 57.40
CA TYR A 277 -11.18 47.60 58.19
C TYR A 277 -11.89 46.34 58.75
N LEU A 278 -11.76 45.18 58.09
CA LEU A 278 -12.35 43.92 58.55
C LEU A 278 -11.72 43.39 59.86
N LYS A 279 -10.47 43.79 60.17
CA LYS A 279 -9.78 43.38 61.41
C LYS A 279 -10.51 43.89 62.66
N ASN A 280 -11.14 45.07 62.57
CA ASN A 280 -11.78 45.74 63.69
C ASN A 280 -13.24 45.26 63.92
N ILE A 281 -13.85 44.58 62.94
CA ILE A 281 -15.23 44.06 63.03
C ILE A 281 -15.26 42.76 63.84
N LYS A 282 -14.23 41.92 63.74
CA LYS A 282 -14.20 40.59 64.39
C LYS A 282 -14.09 40.64 65.93
N GLY A 283 -13.77 41.80 66.51
CA GLY A 283 -13.69 42.00 67.96
C GLY A 283 -14.99 42.43 68.65
N LYS A 284 -16.00 42.91 67.91
CA LYS A 284 -17.24 43.46 68.51
C LYS A 284 -18.37 42.44 68.73
N GLY A 285 -18.18 41.18 68.37
CA GLY A 285 -19.23 40.14 68.39
C GLY A 285 -19.24 39.17 69.58
N LYS A 286 -18.26 39.21 70.49
CA LYS A 286 -18.25 38.37 71.71
C LYS A 286 -18.69 39.18 72.93
N LYS A 287 -19.98 39.55 72.98
CA LYS A 287 -20.72 39.84 74.21
C LYS A 287 -22.19 39.50 73.97
N LYS A 288 -22.55 38.26 74.27
CA LYS A 288 -23.81 37.83 74.87
C LYS A 288 -23.65 36.36 75.25
#